data_AF-W2D7H9-F1
#
_entry.id   AF-W2D7H9-F1
#
_cell.length_a   1.000
_cell.length_b   1.000
_cell.length_c   1.000
_cell.angle_alpha   90.00
_cell.angle_beta   90.00
_cell.angle_gamma   90.00
#
_symmetry.space_group_name_H-M   'P 1'
#
loop_
_entity.id
_entity.type
_entity.pdbx_description
1 polymer ?
#
loop_
_entity_poly.entity_id
_entity_poly.type
_entity_poly.pdbx_seq_one_letter_code
_entity_poly.pdbx_strand_id
1 'polypeptide(L)'
;MKINWAERLRQQVHGLAESLGNLFVESFHYLALFAIGAVTAWAAVMEFLGMLENGHIKIDDILLLLLYLELGAMVGIYFKTKVYVTNNFVEGAENDASSFDPRAWYA
;
A
#
# COMPACT_ATOMS: atom_id res chain seq x y z
N MET A 1 -10.83 36.76 34.37
CA MET A 1 -11.57 36.20 33.22
C MET A 1 -10.64 35.83 32.05
N LYS A 2 -9.51 35.12 32.31
CA LYS A 2 -8.48 34.78 31.29
C LYS A 2 -8.06 33.30 31.27
N ILE A 3 -8.56 32.49 32.20
CA ILE A 3 -8.07 31.12 32.45
C ILE A 3 -8.77 30.11 31.52
N ASN A 4 -10.06 30.32 31.22
CA ASN A 4 -10.88 29.39 30.43
C ASN A 4 -10.48 29.24 28.95
N TRP A 5 -9.73 30.20 28.37
CA TRP A 5 -9.33 30.15 26.96
C TRP A 5 -8.09 29.27 26.73
N ALA A 6 -7.15 29.28 27.69
CA ALA A 6 -5.94 28.47 27.63
C ALA A 6 -6.22 26.97 27.84
N GLU A 7 -7.18 26.64 28.70
CA GLU A 7 -7.61 25.25 28.93
C GLU A 7 -8.35 24.67 27.71
N ARG A 8 -9.22 25.47 27.07
CA ARG A 8 -9.92 25.08 25.83
C ARG A 8 -8.97 24.88 24.66
N LEU A 9 -7.94 25.72 24.52
CA LEU A 9 -6.89 25.53 23.52
C LEU A 9 -6.03 24.30 23.82
N ARG A 10 -5.68 24.03 25.08
CA ARG A 10 -4.92 22.81 25.43
C ARG A 10 -5.67 21.54 25.08
N GLN A 11 -6.98 21.49 25.34
CA GLN A 11 -7.81 20.31 25.02
C GLN A 11 -8.00 20.13 23.51
N GLN A 12 -8.19 21.23 22.76
CA GLN A 12 -8.28 21.17 21.30
C GLN A 12 -6.94 20.82 20.64
N VAL A 13 -5.84 21.36 21.15
CA VAL A 13 -4.48 21.05 20.66
C VAL A 13 -4.06 19.64 21.02
N HIS A 14 -4.45 19.07 22.18
CA HIS A 14 -4.16 17.66 22.48
C HIS A 14 -4.86 16.72 21.49
N GLY A 15 -6.16 16.90 21.24
CA GLY A 15 -6.89 16.06 20.28
C GLY A 15 -6.43 16.24 18.83
N LEU A 16 -6.06 17.47 18.45
CA LEU A 16 -5.52 17.75 17.11
C LEU A 16 -4.08 17.29 16.95
N ALA A 17 -3.21 17.43 17.96
CA ALA A 17 -1.82 16.98 17.87
C ALA A 17 -1.74 15.45 17.82
N GLU A 18 -2.62 14.75 18.54
CA GLU A 18 -2.69 13.28 18.51
C GLU A 18 -3.24 12.78 17.16
N SER A 19 -4.30 13.42 16.64
CA SER A 19 -4.85 13.08 15.32
C SER A 19 -3.92 13.47 14.16
N LEU A 20 -3.29 14.65 14.22
CA LEU A 20 -2.31 15.09 13.22
C LEU A 20 -1.02 14.27 13.30
N GLY A 21 -0.56 13.89 14.49
CA GLY A 21 0.60 13.02 14.66
C GLY A 21 0.39 11.64 14.05
N ASN A 22 -0.78 11.03 14.31
CA ASN A 22 -1.15 9.77 13.69
C ASN A 22 -1.28 9.91 12.16
N LEU A 23 -1.89 11.00 11.68
CA LEU A 23 -2.03 11.29 10.26
C LEU A 23 -0.69 11.57 9.58
N PHE A 24 0.26 12.20 10.27
CA PHE A 24 1.58 12.51 9.73
C PHE A 24 2.46 11.26 9.67
N VAL A 25 2.41 10.39 10.68
CA VAL A 25 3.06 9.06 10.66
C VAL A 25 2.49 8.20 9.52
N GLU A 26 1.18 8.18 9.36
CA GLU A 26 0.49 7.47 8.28
C GLU A 26 0.85 8.05 6.90
N SER A 27 0.90 9.39 6.78
CA SER A 27 1.33 10.08 5.56
C SER A 27 2.81 9.87 5.23
N PHE A 28 3.68 9.77 6.23
CA PHE A 28 5.11 9.52 6.03
C PHE A 28 5.37 8.12 5.49
N HIS A 29 4.56 7.14 5.93
CA HIS A 29 4.61 5.80 5.35
C HIS A 29 4.23 5.82 3.86
N TYR A 30 3.17 6.54 3.49
CA TYR A 30 2.82 6.76 2.08
C TYR A 30 3.90 7.54 1.32
N LEU A 31 4.55 8.52 1.95
CA LEU A 31 5.66 9.26 1.36
C LEU A 31 6.88 8.37 1.09
N ALA A 32 7.19 7.44 2.00
CA ALA A 32 8.27 6.47 1.83
C ALA A 32 7.96 5.49 0.69
N LEU A 33 6.71 5.02 0.60
CA LEU A 33 6.23 4.20 -0.53
C LEU A 33 6.32 4.98 -1.85
N PHE A 34 5.97 6.26 -1.85
CA PHE A 34 6.11 7.13 -3.02
C PHE A 34 7.56 7.29 -3.44
N ALA A 35 8.49 7.46 -2.49
CA ALA A 35 9.92 7.58 -2.77
C ALA A 35 10.45 6.29 -3.42
N ILE A 36 10.09 5.12 -2.88
CA ILE A 36 10.50 3.83 -3.45
C ILE A 36 9.89 3.66 -4.85
N GLY A 37 8.59 3.91 -5.02
CA GLY A 37 7.94 3.83 -6.32
C GLY A 37 8.52 4.80 -7.37
N ALA A 38 8.87 6.02 -6.97
CA ALA A 38 9.50 7.01 -7.84
C ALA A 38 10.90 6.58 -8.28
N VAL A 39 11.72 6.04 -7.37
CA VAL A 39 13.05 5.50 -7.70
C VAL A 39 12.92 4.28 -8.61
N THR A 40 11.97 3.39 -8.36
CA THR A 40 11.69 2.23 -9.23
C THR A 40 11.27 2.67 -10.63
N ALA A 41 10.37 3.65 -10.75
CA ALA A 41 9.95 4.18 -12.05
C ALA A 41 11.12 4.86 -12.79
N TRP A 42 11.94 5.63 -12.09
CA TRP A 42 13.14 6.26 -12.65
C TRP A 42 14.14 5.22 -13.17
N ALA A 43 14.41 4.18 -12.37
CA ALA A 43 15.30 3.09 -12.76
C ALA A 43 14.77 2.31 -13.98
N ALA A 44 13.45 2.05 -14.02
CA ALA A 44 12.80 1.40 -15.16
C ALA A 44 12.94 2.20 -16.46
N VAL A 45 12.77 3.52 -16.39
CA VAL A 45 12.93 4.40 -17.55
C VAL A 45 14.39 4.41 -18.03
N MET A 46 15.36 4.50 -17.12
CA MET A 46 16.78 4.47 -17.48
C MET A 46 17.20 3.15 -18.14
N GLU A 47 16.75 2.01 -17.62
CA GLU A 47 17.02 0.70 -18.23
C GLU A 47 16.33 0.54 -19.59
N PHE A 48 15.08 0.96 -19.70
CA PHE A 48 14.36 0.93 -20.97
C PHE A 48 15.06 1.75 -22.07
N LEU A 49 15.55 2.95 -21.73
CA LEU A 49 16.35 3.76 -22.64
C LEU A 49 17.70 3.11 -22.98
N GLY A 50 18.37 2.52 -22.00
CA GLY A 50 19.61 1.77 -22.21
C GLY A 50 19.43 0.59 -23.18
N MET A 51 18.31 -0.13 -23.10
CA MET A 51 17.98 -1.22 -24.03
C MET A 51 17.69 -0.71 -25.45
N LEU A 52 17.04 0.45 -25.58
CA LEU A 52 16.75 1.07 -26.88
C LEU A 52 18.02 1.53 -27.60
N GLU A 53 18.98 2.10 -26.87
CA GLU A 53 20.25 2.58 -27.45
C GLU A 53 21.19 1.44 -27.84
N ASN A 54 21.20 0.34 -27.08
CA ASN A 54 22.13 -0.78 -27.32
C ASN A 54 21.70 -1.73 -28.45
N GLY A 55 20.44 -1.68 -28.91
CA GLY A 55 19.93 -2.46 -30.06
C GLY A 55 19.90 -3.99 -29.88
N HIS A 56 20.47 -4.51 -28.80
CA HIS A 56 20.44 -5.91 -28.38
C HIS A 56 19.68 -6.01 -27.06
N ILE A 57 18.42 -6.45 -27.13
CA ILE A 57 17.57 -6.63 -25.94
C ILE A 57 17.80 -8.04 -25.41
N LYS A 58 18.38 -8.16 -24.20
CA LYS A 58 18.52 -9.46 -23.51
C LYS A 58 17.29 -9.77 -22.66
N ILE A 59 17.10 -11.05 -22.39
CA ILE A 59 16.05 -11.53 -21.49
C ILE A 59 16.28 -10.97 -20.08
N ASP A 60 17.53 -10.88 -19.62
CA ASP A 60 17.89 -10.34 -18.31
C ASP A 60 17.38 -8.90 -18.12
N ASP A 61 17.50 -8.08 -19.16
CA ASP A 61 17.09 -6.68 -19.15
C ASP A 61 15.55 -6.57 -19.08
N ILE A 62 14.83 -7.37 -19.89
CA ILE A 62 13.36 -7.45 -19.88
C ILE A 62 12.84 -7.92 -18.51
N LEU A 63 13.48 -8.93 -17.91
CA LEU A 63 13.08 -9.46 -16.60
C LEU A 63 13.30 -8.43 -15.48
N LEU A 64 14.40 -7.67 -15.55
CA LEU A 64 14.66 -6.57 -14.62
C LEU A 64 13.59 -5.48 -14.74
N LEU A 65 13.21 -5.11 -15.97
CA LEU A 65 12.16 -4.15 -16.24
C LEU A 65 10.78 -4.62 -15.73
N LEU A 66 10.46 -5.91 -15.92
CA LEU A 66 9.22 -6.50 -15.47
C LEU A 66 9.13 -6.56 -13.93
N LEU A 67 10.22 -6.90 -13.24
CA LEU A 67 10.28 -6.84 -11.78
C LEU A 67 10.11 -5.40 -11.26
N TYR A 68 10.71 -4.42 -11.93
CA TYR A 68 10.52 -3.00 -11.57
C TYR A 68 9.06 -2.58 -11.76
N LEU A 69 8.42 -3.02 -12.83
CA LEU A 69 7.01 -2.72 -13.08
C LEU A 69 6.07 -3.43 -12.10
N GLU A 70 6.38 -4.68 -11.72
CA GLU A 70 5.65 -5.48 -10.72
C GLU A 70 5.71 -4.83 -9.34
N LEU A 71 6.92 -4.49 -8.88
CA LEU A 71 7.15 -3.80 -7.62
C LEU A 71 6.51 -2.39 -7.64
N GLY A 72 6.63 -1.67 -8.75
CA GLY A 72 5.99 -0.38 -8.94
C GLY A 72 4.46 -0.46 -8.85
N ALA A 73 3.85 -1.50 -9.43
CA ALA A 73 2.41 -1.74 -9.38
C ALA A 73 1.95 -2.11 -7.95
N MET A 74 2.68 -2.98 -7.25
CA MET A 74 2.38 -3.34 -5.86
C MET A 74 2.42 -2.11 -4.95
N VAL A 75 3.46 -1.28 -5.06
CA VAL A 75 3.60 -0.04 -4.28
C VAL A 75 2.57 1.01 -4.71
N GLY A 76 2.24 1.11 -5.99
CA GLY A 76 1.21 2.00 -6.52
C GLY A 76 -0.21 1.65 -6.03
N ILE A 77 -0.53 0.36 -5.93
CA ILE A 77 -1.79 -0.13 -5.34
C ILE A 77 -1.82 0.17 -3.84
N TYR A 78 -0.68 0.07 -3.15
CA TYR A 78 -0.54 0.45 -1.75
C TYR A 78 -0.82 1.95 -1.52
N PHE A 79 -0.49 2.81 -2.49
CA PHE A 79 -0.77 4.24 -2.45
C PHE A 79 -2.25 4.59 -2.76
N LYS A 80 -2.90 3.84 -3.65
CA LYS A 80 -4.25 4.14 -4.15
C LYS A 80 -5.40 3.73 -3.22
N THR A 81 -5.14 3.09 -2.09
CA THR A 81 -6.24 2.44 -1.35
C THR A 81 -6.10 2.58 0.16
N LYS A 82 -6.93 3.45 0.76
CA LYS A 82 -7.39 3.23 2.14
C LYS A 82 -8.32 2.01 2.12
N VAL A 83 -7.75 0.81 2.19
CA VAL A 83 -8.56 -0.37 2.50
C VAL A 83 -8.79 -0.36 4.00
N TYR A 84 -9.96 0.13 4.42
CA TYR A 84 -10.57 -0.49 5.58
C TYR A 84 -10.85 -1.93 5.17
N VAL A 85 -10.03 -2.87 5.63
CA VAL A 85 -10.38 -4.29 5.56
C VAL A 85 -11.60 -4.42 6.46
N THR A 86 -12.78 -4.27 5.87
CA THR A 86 -14.02 -4.76 6.46
C THR A 86 -13.98 -6.28 6.36
N ASN A 87 -14.35 -6.94 7.46
CA ASN A 87 -14.25 -8.37 7.74
C ASN A 87 -15.00 -9.32 6.77
N ASN A 88 -15.38 -8.89 5.57
CA ASN A 88 -16.15 -9.68 4.62
C ASN A 88 -15.35 -10.80 3.94
N PHE A 89 -14.01 -10.80 4.04
CA PHE A 89 -13.19 -11.87 3.44
C PHE A 89 -13.13 -13.14 4.31
N VAL A 90 -13.38 -13.03 5.62
CA VAL A 90 -13.42 -14.19 6.53
C VAL A 90 -14.77 -14.92 6.44
N GLU A 91 -15.86 -14.19 6.26
CA GLU A 91 -17.21 -14.75 6.17
C GLU A 91 -17.44 -15.59 4.89
N GLY A 92 -16.71 -15.28 3.79
CA GLY A 92 -16.74 -16.11 2.58
C GLY A 92 -16.09 -17.49 2.76
N ALA A 93 -15.01 -17.58 3.54
CA ALA A 93 -14.27 -18.83 3.74
C ALA A 93 -14.95 -19.81 4.71
N GLU A 94 -15.72 -19.29 5.68
CA GLU A 94 -16.45 -20.13 6.65
C GLU A 94 -17.70 -20.78 6.02
N ASN A 95 -18.37 -20.08 5.10
CA ASN A 95 -19.53 -20.60 4.39
C ASN A 95 -19.17 -21.77 3.46
N ASP A 96 -18.02 -21.73 2.78
CA ASP A 96 -17.56 -22.82 1.92
C ASP A 96 -17.20 -24.09 2.71
N ALA A 97 -16.61 -23.93 3.91
CA ALA A 97 -16.25 -25.06 4.78
C ALA A 97 -17.48 -25.77 5.39
N SER A 98 -18.59 -25.06 5.58
CA SER A 98 -19.85 -25.63 6.11
C SER A 98 -20.65 -26.46 5.08
N SER A 99 -20.35 -26.32 3.78
CA SER A 99 -21.03 -27.05 2.70
C SER A 99 -20.44 -28.44 2.43
N PHE A 100 -19.27 -28.73 2.98
CA PHE A 100 -18.60 -30.01 2.81
C PHE A 100 -19.12 -31.02 3.84
N ASP A 101 -20.10 -31.84 3.44
CA ASP A 101 -20.55 -33.01 4.22
C ASP A 101 -19.73 -34.26 3.85
N PRO A 102 -18.80 -34.72 4.72
CA PRO A 102 -17.98 -35.90 4.45
C PRO A 102 -18.79 -37.20 4.49
N ARG A 103 -20.04 -37.19 5.00
CA ARG A 103 -20.90 -38.38 5.11
C ARG A 103 -21.64 -38.70 3.82
N ALA A 104 -21.71 -37.77 2.87
CA ALA A 104 -22.32 -38.01 1.54
C ALA A 104 -21.58 -39.07 0.71
N TRP A 105 -20.30 -39.36 1.04
CA TRP A 105 -19.45 -40.30 0.32
C TRP A 105 -19.50 -41.74 0.83
N TYR A 106 -20.26 -41.99 1.91
CA TYR A 106 -20.35 -43.31 2.58
C TYR A 106 -21.73 -43.96 2.45
N ALA A 107 -22.54 -43.57 1.45
CA ALA A 107 -23.82 -44.19 1.10
C ALA A 107 -23.73 -44.96 -0.22
#